data_AF-A0A4Q5RW66-F1
#
_entry.id   AF-A0A4Q5RW66-F1
#
_cell.length_a   1.000
_cell.length_b   1.000
_cell.length_c   1.000
_cell.angle_alpha   90.00
_cell.angle_beta   90.00
_cell.angle_gamma   90.00
#
_symmetry.space_group_name_H-M   'P 1'
#
loop_
_entity.id
_entity.type
_entity.pdbx_description
1 polymer ?
#
loop_
_entity_poly.entity_id
_entity_poly.type
_entity_poly.pdbx_seq_one_letter_code
_entity_poly.pdbx_strand_id
1 'polypeptide(L)'
;MTAVIIALLLALASYFIFRKKPANGNATAGAATVSYAPLLSQHVDYYQKRDDAGKARFETLVNKFLDDVRIEGVGTEITDLDCVLIASSAVIPVFGFPEWRYQKAYITATVS
;
A
#
# COMPACT_ATOMS: atom_id res chain seq x y z
N MET A 1 3.24 -47.64 2.18
CA MET A 1 4.10 -46.54 1.69
C MET A 1 3.30 -45.41 1.05
N THR A 2 2.37 -45.68 0.13
CA THR A 2 1.55 -44.66 -0.56
C THR A 2 0.68 -43.81 0.39
N ALA A 3 0.04 -44.41 1.39
CA ALA A 3 -0.77 -43.68 2.37
C ALA A 3 0.04 -42.66 3.20
N VAL A 4 1.29 -42.99 3.52
CA VAL A 4 2.21 -42.10 4.27
C VAL A 4 2.65 -40.93 3.40
N ILE A 5 2.90 -41.19 2.11
CA ILE A 5 3.28 -40.14 1.14
C ILE A 5 2.12 -39.16 0.91
N ILE A 6 0.89 -39.66 0.79
CA ILE A 6 -0.30 -38.80 0.63
C ILE A 6 -0.52 -37.94 1.89
N ALA A 7 -0.36 -38.52 3.08
CA ALA A 7 -0.45 -37.78 4.33
C ALA A 7 0.61 -36.67 4.43
N LEU A 8 1.85 -36.93 4.00
CA LEU A 8 2.93 -35.93 3.99
C LEU A 8 2.68 -34.82 2.95
N LEU A 9 2.17 -35.16 1.77
CA LEU A 9 1.85 -34.16 0.75
C LEU A 9 0.68 -33.26 1.16
N LEU A 10 -0.36 -33.83 1.79
CA LEU A 10 -1.47 -33.05 2.33
C LEU A 10 -1.02 -32.16 3.49
N ALA A 11 -0.13 -32.65 4.35
CA ALA A 11 0.45 -31.86 5.45
C ALA A 11 1.35 -30.72 4.93
N LEU A 12 2.10 -30.94 3.84
CA LEU A 12 2.95 -29.92 3.25
C LEU A 12 2.14 -28.87 2.48
N ALA A 13 1.11 -29.30 1.75
CA ALA A 13 0.18 -28.42 1.06
C ALA A 13 -0.64 -27.58 2.05
N SER A 14 -1.13 -28.20 3.13
CA SER A 14 -1.80 -27.46 4.21
C SER A 14 -0.83 -26.52 4.90
N TYR A 15 0.40 -26.94 5.21
CA TYR A 15 1.42 -26.05 5.74
C TYR A 15 1.67 -24.84 4.83
N PHE A 16 1.75 -25.02 3.51
CA PHE A 16 1.99 -23.93 2.56
C PHE A 16 0.78 -22.99 2.41
N ILE A 17 -0.44 -23.53 2.42
CA ILE A 17 -1.70 -22.76 2.35
C ILE A 17 -1.96 -22.01 3.66
N PHE A 18 -1.66 -22.64 4.81
CA PHE A 18 -1.77 -22.04 6.14
C PHE A 18 -0.56 -21.19 6.51
N ARG A 19 0.52 -21.20 5.72
CA ARG A 19 1.59 -20.19 5.76
C ARG A 19 1.12 -18.86 5.17
N LYS A 20 -0.12 -18.44 5.47
CA LYS A 20 -0.49 -17.04 5.43
C LYS A 20 0.49 -16.31 6.33
N LYS A 21 1.20 -15.37 5.71
CA LYS A 21 2.17 -14.46 6.33
C LYS A 21 1.61 -14.01 7.68
N PRO A 22 2.34 -14.22 8.79
CA PRO A 22 1.87 -13.72 10.07
C PRO A 22 1.75 -12.20 9.97
N ALA A 23 0.53 -11.69 10.11
CA ALA A 23 0.26 -10.30 10.44
C ALA A 23 0.75 -10.05 11.88
N ASN A 24 2.06 -10.13 12.06
CA ASN A 24 2.71 -9.89 13.34
C ASN A 24 3.23 -8.47 13.33
N GLY A 25 2.41 -7.61 13.90
CA GLY A 25 2.73 -6.23 14.17
C GLY A 25 1.52 -5.57 14.80
N ASN A 26 1.21 -5.97 16.03
CA ASN A 26 0.60 -5.17 17.09
C ASN A 26 -0.27 -3.99 16.60
N ALA A 27 -1.27 -4.25 15.77
CA ALA A 27 -2.32 -3.28 15.47
C ALA A 27 -3.37 -3.40 16.56
N THR A 28 -3.01 -3.04 17.80
CA THR A 28 -3.99 -2.60 18.78
C THR A 28 -4.24 -1.11 18.56
N ALA A 29 -4.99 -0.83 17.50
CA ALA A 29 -5.99 0.21 17.49
C ALA A 29 -7.04 -0.30 16.51
N GLY A 30 -8.28 -0.48 16.98
CA GLY A 30 -9.33 -1.07 16.19
C GLY A 30 -9.56 -0.32 14.88
N ALA A 31 -10.39 -0.91 14.05
CA ALA A 31 -11.08 -0.29 12.92
C ALA A 31 -11.96 0.91 13.36
N ALA A 32 -11.37 1.89 14.05
CA ALA A 32 -11.82 3.25 14.04
C ALA A 32 -11.35 3.82 12.71
N THR A 33 -12.26 4.36 11.93
CA THR A 33 -11.98 5.10 10.70
C THR A 33 -11.15 6.34 11.07
N VAL A 34 -9.84 6.18 11.30
CA VAL A 34 -8.95 7.30 11.61
C VAL A 34 -8.90 8.15 10.35
N SER A 35 -9.55 9.29 10.39
CA SER A 35 -9.50 10.25 9.30
C SER A 35 -8.20 11.03 9.42
N TYR A 36 -7.28 10.80 8.48
CA TYR A 36 -6.05 11.60 8.36
C TYR A 36 -6.29 12.92 7.62
N ALA A 37 -7.52 13.20 7.17
CA ALA A 37 -7.87 14.43 6.44
C ALA A 37 -7.44 15.73 7.16
N PRO A 38 -7.58 15.87 8.50
CA PRO A 38 -7.09 17.06 9.20
C PRO A 38 -5.57 17.22 9.11
N LEU A 39 -4.81 16.14 9.31
CA LEU A 39 -3.35 16.16 9.23
C LEU A 39 -2.87 16.45 7.80
N LEU A 40 -3.51 15.82 6.82
CA LEU A 40 -3.24 16.07 5.40
C LEU A 40 -3.55 17.51 5.01
N SER A 41 -4.69 18.05 5.45
CA SER A 41 -5.08 19.42 5.17
C SER A 41 -4.15 20.43 5.83
N GLN A 42 -3.60 20.12 7.01
CA GLN A 42 -2.72 21.03 7.73
C GLN A 42 -1.27 20.99 7.24
N HIS A 43 -0.76 19.80 6.88
CA HIS A 43 0.68 19.60 6.69
C HIS A 43 1.11 19.22 5.27
N VAL A 44 0.18 18.91 4.35
CA VAL A 44 0.52 18.42 3.00
C VAL A 44 0.01 19.37 1.92
N ASP A 45 0.88 20.29 1.49
CA ASP A 45 0.60 21.27 0.41
C ASP A 45 0.05 20.63 -0.86
N TYR A 46 0.53 19.43 -1.22
CA TYR A 46 0.07 18.72 -2.39
C TYR A 46 -1.42 18.38 -2.31
N TYR A 47 -1.86 17.90 -1.14
CA TYR A 47 -3.24 17.52 -0.84
C TYR A 47 -4.15 18.75 -0.78
N GLN A 48 -3.69 19.85 -0.15
CA GLN A 48 -4.43 21.10 -0.08
C GLN A 48 -4.81 21.64 -1.47
N LYS A 49 -3.94 21.47 -2.46
CA LYS A 49 -4.12 21.93 -3.84
C LYS A 49 -4.98 21.00 -4.71
N ARG A 50 -5.50 19.89 -4.17
CA ARG A 50 -6.40 18.98 -4.90
C ARG A 50 -7.86 19.42 -4.76
N ASP A 51 -8.65 19.07 -5.76
CA ASP A 51 -10.12 19.12 -5.71
C ASP A 51 -10.67 17.99 -4.82
N ASP A 52 -11.97 18.01 -4.53
CA ASP A 52 -12.58 17.06 -3.60
C ASP A 52 -12.41 15.60 -4.04
N ALA A 53 -12.52 15.33 -5.35
CA ALA A 53 -12.27 14.02 -5.92
C ALA A 53 -10.80 13.59 -5.77
N GLY A 54 -9.86 14.50 -6.03
CA GLY A 54 -8.44 14.27 -5.83
C GLY A 54 -8.07 14.04 -4.37
N LYS A 55 -8.68 14.80 -3.44
CA LYS A 55 -8.50 14.63 -2.00
C LYS A 55 -8.98 13.25 -1.53
N ALA A 56 -10.19 12.86 -1.91
CA ALA A 56 -10.73 11.54 -1.57
C ALA A 56 -9.87 10.39 -2.10
N ARG A 57 -9.37 10.50 -3.34
CA ARG A 57 -8.42 9.52 -3.91
C ARG A 57 -7.09 9.51 -3.15
N PHE A 58 -6.58 10.68 -2.77
CA PHE A 58 -5.31 10.80 -2.06
C PHE A 58 -5.41 10.15 -0.68
N GLU A 59 -6.47 10.43 0.07
CA GLU A 59 -6.77 9.79 1.36
C GLU A 59 -6.86 8.26 1.24
N THR A 60 -7.54 7.77 0.20
CA THR A 60 -7.64 6.32 -0.06
C THR A 60 -6.26 5.69 -0.28
N LEU A 61 -5.38 6.35 -1.03
CA LEU A 61 -4.03 5.85 -1.29
C LEU A 61 -3.13 5.93 -0.06
N VAL A 62 -3.26 6.97 0.76
CA VAL A 62 -2.55 7.11 2.03
C VAL A 62 -2.97 6.02 3.01
N ASN A 63 -4.27 5.80 3.20
CA ASN A 63 -4.79 4.73 4.04
C ASN A 63 -4.28 3.38 3.58
N LYS A 64 -4.36 3.11 2.28
CA LYS A 64 -3.86 1.88 1.70
C LYS A 64 -2.36 1.68 1.94
N PHE A 65 -1.55 2.74 1.82
CA PHE A 65 -0.12 2.67 2.09
C PHE A 65 0.16 2.32 3.56
N LEU A 66 -0.56 2.95 4.50
CA LEU A 66 -0.41 2.70 5.93
C LEU A 66 -0.89 1.30 6.34
N ASP A 67 -1.89 0.75 5.65
CA ASP A 67 -2.32 -0.63 5.84
C ASP A 67 -1.29 -1.64 5.29
N ASP A 68 -0.67 -1.34 4.16
CA ASP A 68 0.24 -2.25 3.45
C ASP A 68 1.70 -2.18 3.99
N VAL A 69 2.10 -1.07 4.62
CA VAL A 69 3.49 -0.78 5.03
C VAL A 69 3.58 -0.50 6.53
N ARG A 70 4.41 -1.29 7.23
CA ARG A 70 4.75 -1.05 8.64
C ARG A 70 5.88 -0.03 8.75
N ILE A 71 5.63 1.06 9.46
CA ILE A 71 6.61 2.12 9.76
C ILE A 71 7.13 1.90 11.19
N GLU A 72 8.46 1.82 11.35
CA GLU A 72 9.10 1.64 12.66
C GLU A 72 10.22 2.67 12.85
N GLY A 73 10.28 3.25 14.05
CA GLY A 73 11.38 4.11 14.47
C GLY A 73 12.51 3.29 15.08
N VAL A 74 13.76 3.59 14.71
CA VAL A 74 14.94 3.01 15.35
C VAL A 74 15.41 3.95 16.45
N GLY A 75 15.14 3.57 17.71
CA GLY A 75 15.53 4.38 18.88
C GLY A 75 14.74 5.68 19.04
N THR A 76 13.60 5.82 18.36
CA THR A 76 12.70 6.96 18.46
C THR A 76 11.25 6.50 18.42
N GLU A 77 10.39 7.27 19.09
CA GLU A 77 8.95 7.16 18.93
C GLU A 77 8.53 7.75 17.56
N ILE A 78 7.52 7.14 16.94
CA ILE A 78 6.92 7.59 15.68
C ILE A 78 5.52 8.07 15.99
N THR A 79 5.20 9.29 15.57
CA THR A 79 3.87 9.87 15.73
C THR A 79 2.98 9.61 14.52
N ASP A 80 1.67 9.79 14.69
CA ASP A 80 0.72 9.68 13.57
C ASP A 80 1.02 10.69 12.45
N LEU A 81 1.53 11.87 12.80
CA LEU A 81 1.95 12.88 11.82
C LEU A 81 3.11 12.35 10.97
N ASP A 82 4.10 11.72 11.60
CA ASP A 82 5.24 11.13 10.88
C ASP A 82 4.78 10.07 9.88
N CYS A 83 3.88 9.17 10.32
CA CYS A 83 3.27 8.16 9.46
C CYS A 83 2.55 8.78 8.26
N VAL A 84 1.72 9.82 8.50
CA VAL A 84 0.98 10.51 7.43
C VAL A 84 1.92 11.20 6.45
N LEU A 85 2.99 11.84 6.92
CA LEU A 85 3.95 12.51 6.06
C LEU A 85 4.76 11.52 5.21
N ILE A 86 5.18 10.40 5.79
CA ILE A 86 5.85 9.30 5.08
C ILE A 86 4.93 8.73 4.00
N ALA A 87 3.69 8.40 4.37
CA ALA A 87 2.70 7.87 3.43
C ALA A 87 2.41 8.87 2.29
N SER A 88 2.28 10.16 2.60
CA SER A 88 2.06 11.21 1.61
C SER A 88 3.23 11.31 0.63
N SER A 89 4.47 11.25 1.12
CA SER A 89 5.67 11.25 0.27
C SER A 89 5.70 10.06 -0.70
N ALA A 90 5.29 8.88 -0.23
CA ALA A 90 5.22 7.68 -1.07
C ALA A 90 4.08 7.72 -2.11
N VAL A 91 2.94 8.35 -1.76
CA VAL A 91 1.75 8.43 -2.62
C VAL A 91 1.90 9.48 -3.73
N ILE A 92 2.55 10.62 -3.49
CA ILE A 92 2.64 11.73 -4.45
C ILE A 92 3.19 11.29 -5.83
N PRO A 93 4.31 10.52 -5.93
CA PRO A 93 4.85 10.09 -7.21
C PRO A 93 3.88 9.25 -8.04
N VAL A 94 3.11 8.37 -7.38
CA VAL A 94 2.17 7.47 -8.06
C VAL A 94 0.82 8.13 -8.33
N PHE A 95 0.50 9.23 -7.64
CA PHE A 95 -0.78 9.92 -7.76
C PHE A 95 -1.04 10.44 -9.18
N GLY A 96 0.01 10.91 -9.88
CA GLY A 96 -0.08 11.45 -11.24
C GLY A 96 -0.34 10.42 -12.35
N PHE A 97 -0.37 9.12 -12.04
CA PHE A 97 -0.58 8.05 -13.01
C PHE A 97 -1.92 7.33 -12.76
N PRO A 98 -3.06 7.95 -13.10
CA PRO A 98 -4.36 7.32 -12.91
C PRO A 98 -4.58 6.11 -13.83
N GLU A 99 -4.07 6.16 -15.07
CA GLU A 99 -4.26 5.16 -16.12
C GLU A 99 -3.08 5.28 -17.11
N TRP A 100 -1.94 4.62 -16.85
CA TRP A 100 -0.93 4.48 -17.89
C TRP A 100 -1.46 3.48 -18.94
N ARG A 101 -1.83 3.97 -20.13
CA ARG A 101 -2.10 3.12 -21.29
C ARG A 101 -0.96 3.29 -22.30
N TYR A 102 -0.25 2.20 -22.59
CA TYR A 102 0.69 2.13 -23.71
C TYR A 102 -0.05 2.48 -25.02
N GLN A 103 0.22 3.65 -25.60
CA GLN A 103 -0.16 3.91 -26.99
C GLN A 103 0.81 3.12 -27.88
N LYS A 104 0.30 2.10 -28.58
CA LYS A 104 1.10 1.29 -29.52
C LYS A 104 1.63 2.20 -30.63
N ALA A 105 2.92 2.52 -30.61
CA ALA A 105 3.61 3.12 -31.74
C ALA A 105 4.03 1.98 -32.69
N TYR A 106 3.38 1.89 -33.85
CA TYR A 106 3.87 1.06 -34.95
C TYR A 106 4.95 1.86 -35.68
N ILE A 107 6.22 1.48 -35.51
CA ILE A 107 7.33 2.03 -36.29
C ILE A 107 7.49 1.14 -37.52
N THR A 108 7.06 1.62 -38.68
CA THR A 108 7.37 0.98 -39.96
C THR A 108 8.68 1.56 -40.46
N ALA A 109 9.75 0.75 -40.43
CA ALA A 109 10.99 1.12 -41.11
C ALA A 109 10.84 0.78 -42.60
N THR A 110 10.65 1.80 -43.44
CA THR A 110 10.87 1.67 -44.88
C THR A 110 12.37 1.70 -45.11
N VAL A 111 12.91 0.59 -45.61
CA VAL A 111 14.29 0.52 -46.10
C VAL A 111 14.26 1.01 -47.54
N SER A 112 14.82 2.20 -47.80
CA SER A 112 15.08 2.72 -49.15
C SER A 112 16.48 2.36 -49.61
#